data_AF-A7T8S5-F1
#
_entry.id   AF-A7T8S5-F1
#
_cell.length_a   1.000
_cell.length_b   1.000
_cell.length_c   1.000
_cell.angle_alpha   90.00
_cell.angle_beta   90.00
_cell.angle_gamma   90.00
#
_symmetry.space_group_name_H-M   'P 1'
#
loop_
_entity.id
_entity.type
_entity.pdbx_description
1 polymer ?
#
loop_
_entity_poly.entity_id
_entity_poly.type
_entity_poly.pdbx_seq_one_letter_code
_entity_poly.pdbx_strand_id
1 'polypeptide(L)'
;MALTREVLEELLDKKLAPLQASLDFLNEKYDIILKKVSDQEVKVKELSKENSRLHSEVGLLRSTLSNQGKWLNDLEQYGRRECLEIRGIPEVKGEDTSQIACQVANLIGVKLSRQDISTSHRIKPKNSTAKFPPSIIVKFTSRDKRDETYKARGRLRELSTHNVPGLDRFKSNSIYLMLSYVSICSLFFVAMALTREVLEELLDKKLAPLQASLDFLNEKYDIILKKVSDQEVKVKELSKENSRLHSEVGLLRSTLSNQGKWLNDLEQYGRRECLEIRGIPEKTKYLEIS
;
A
#
# COMPACT_ATOMS: atom_id res chain seq x y z
N MET A 1 -75.14 -16.19 -32.03
CA MET A 1 -74.31 -17.40 -32.24
C MET A 1 -73.65 -17.70 -30.91
N ALA A 2 -74.02 -18.81 -30.27
CA ALA A 2 -73.39 -19.21 -29.01
C ALA A 2 -71.95 -19.65 -29.30
N LEU A 3 -70.98 -19.10 -28.56
CA LEU A 3 -69.61 -19.58 -28.59
C LEU A 3 -69.63 -21.01 -28.03
N THR A 4 -69.48 -22.03 -28.88
CA THR A 4 -69.42 -23.41 -28.41
C THR A 4 -68.07 -23.68 -27.77
N ARG A 5 -68.01 -24.64 -26.86
CA ARG A 5 -66.79 -25.01 -26.14
C ARG A 5 -65.65 -25.37 -27.10
N GLU A 6 -65.95 -26.04 -28.22
CA GLU A 6 -64.93 -26.42 -29.21
C GLU A 6 -64.29 -25.19 -29.88
N VAL A 7 -65.09 -24.16 -30.19
CA VAL A 7 -64.59 -22.91 -30.80
C VAL A 7 -63.64 -22.17 -29.84
N LEU A 8 -63.91 -22.25 -28.53
CA LEU A 8 -63.06 -21.65 -27.52
C LEU A 8 -61.73 -22.40 -27.36
N GLU A 9 -61.76 -23.75 -27.35
CA GLU A 9 -60.56 -24.60 -27.29
C GLU A 9 -59.67 -24.38 -28.52
N GLU A 10 -60.24 -24.30 -29.74
CA GLU A 10 -59.48 -24.03 -30.96
C GLU A 10 -58.83 -22.64 -30.98
N LEU A 11 -59.51 -21.62 -30.45
CA LEU A 11 -58.98 -20.26 -30.29
C LEU A 11 -57.83 -20.22 -29.26
N LEU A 12 -57.95 -21.00 -28.18
CA LEU A 12 -56.91 -21.14 -27.16
C LEU A 12 -55.66 -21.80 -27.74
N ASP A 13 -55.79 -22.91 -28.47
CA ASP A 13 -54.65 -23.60 -29.09
C ASP A 13 -53.96 -22.71 -30.13
N LYS A 14 -54.73 -21.97 -30.95
CA LYS A 14 -54.17 -20.99 -31.90
C LYS A 14 -53.36 -19.89 -31.22
N LYS A 15 -53.69 -19.50 -30.00
CA LYS A 15 -52.97 -18.47 -29.24
C LYS A 15 -51.82 -19.04 -28.41
N LEU A 16 -51.96 -20.27 -27.89
CA LEU A 16 -50.96 -20.95 -27.07
C LEU A 16 -49.80 -21.51 -27.89
N ALA A 17 -50.06 -22.08 -29.08
CA ALA A 17 -49.03 -22.64 -29.95
C ALA A 17 -47.88 -21.67 -30.31
N PRO A 18 -48.12 -20.42 -30.76
CA PRO A 18 -47.03 -19.48 -31.05
C PRO A 18 -46.29 -19.02 -29.78
N LEU A 19 -46.97 -19.04 -28.62
CA LEU A 19 -46.35 -18.75 -27.34
C LEU A 19 -45.41 -19.88 -26.92
N GLN A 20 -45.84 -21.13 -27.10
CA GLN A 20 -45.04 -22.33 -26.85
C GLN A 20 -43.80 -22.37 -27.75
N ALA A 21 -43.96 -22.11 -29.04
CA ALA A 21 -42.84 -22.03 -29.98
C ALA A 21 -41.85 -20.91 -29.62
N SER A 22 -42.35 -19.76 -29.14
CA SER A 22 -41.50 -18.66 -28.65
C SER A 22 -40.75 -19.05 -27.38
N LEU A 23 -41.39 -19.80 -26.47
CA LEU A 23 -40.79 -20.31 -25.25
C LEU A 23 -39.69 -21.35 -25.56
N ASP A 24 -39.95 -22.27 -26.47
CA ASP A 24 -38.98 -23.28 -26.90
C ASP A 24 -37.75 -22.63 -27.56
N PHE A 25 -37.97 -21.64 -28.43
CA PHE A 25 -36.90 -20.84 -29.02
C PHE A 25 -36.08 -20.10 -27.95
N LEU A 26 -36.75 -19.53 -26.95
CA LEU A 26 -36.08 -18.82 -25.86
C LEU A 26 -35.23 -19.78 -25.00
N ASN A 27 -35.72 -20.99 -24.73
CA ASN A 27 -34.98 -22.02 -24.01
C ASN A 27 -33.72 -22.44 -24.78
N GLU A 28 -33.82 -22.65 -26.09
CA GLU A 28 -32.66 -22.97 -26.92
C GLU A 28 -31.60 -21.85 -26.88
N LYS A 29 -32.04 -20.57 -26.94
CA LYS A 29 -31.12 -19.43 -26.79
C LYS A 29 -30.52 -19.36 -25.39
N TYR A 30 -31.29 -19.70 -24.35
CA TYR A 30 -30.85 -19.74 -22.97
C TYR A 30 -29.72 -20.76 -22.76
N ASP A 31 -29.86 -21.97 -23.32
CA ASP A 31 -28.84 -23.02 -23.24
C ASP A 31 -27.53 -22.62 -23.95
N ILE A 32 -27.64 -21.97 -25.11
CA ILE A 32 -26.46 -21.45 -25.84
C ILE A 32 -25.74 -20.39 -25.01
N ILE A 33 -26.48 -19.50 -24.35
CA ILE A 33 -25.91 -18.48 -23.47
C ILE A 33 -25.23 -19.12 -22.27
N LEU A 34 -25.87 -20.09 -21.61
CA LEU A 34 -25.29 -20.83 -20.49
C LEU A 34 -23.95 -21.47 -20.88
N LYS A 35 -23.90 -22.13 -22.03
CA LYS A 35 -22.65 -22.73 -22.53
C LYS A 35 -21.57 -21.67 -22.76
N LYS A 36 -21.91 -20.55 -23.41
CA LYS A 36 -20.96 -19.45 -23.66
C LYS A 36 -20.44 -18.82 -22.36
N VAL A 37 -21.31 -18.65 -21.36
CA VAL A 37 -20.93 -18.12 -20.05
C VAL A 37 -19.95 -19.06 -19.37
N SER A 38 -20.22 -20.38 -19.37
CA SER A 38 -19.31 -21.38 -18.83
C SER A 38 -17.95 -21.38 -19.55
N ASP A 39 -17.94 -21.33 -20.88
CA ASP A 39 -16.70 -21.28 -21.68
C ASP A 39 -15.89 -20.00 -21.37
N GLN A 40 -16.58 -18.87 -21.22
CA GLN A 40 -15.96 -17.60 -20.83
C GLN A 40 -15.37 -17.64 -19.42
N GLU A 41 -16.06 -18.27 -18.46
CA GLU A 41 -15.54 -18.43 -17.10
C GLU A 41 -14.23 -19.22 -17.06
N VAL A 42 -14.13 -20.30 -17.85
CA VAL A 42 -12.89 -21.08 -17.98
C VAL A 42 -11.77 -20.22 -18.56
N LYS A 43 -12.06 -19.49 -19.65
CA LYS A 43 -11.06 -18.63 -20.30
C LYS A 43 -10.58 -17.50 -19.41
N VAL A 44 -11.47 -16.88 -18.62
CA VAL A 44 -11.11 -15.85 -17.64
C VAL A 44 -10.20 -16.42 -16.55
N LYS A 45 -10.48 -17.63 -16.05
CA LYS A 45 -9.63 -18.30 -15.07
C LYS A 45 -8.24 -18.61 -15.63
N GLU A 46 -8.15 -19.09 -16.87
CA GLU A 46 -6.87 -19.35 -17.53
C GLU A 46 -6.06 -18.07 -17.77
N LEU A 47 -6.70 -17.03 -18.32
CA LEU A 47 -6.06 -15.73 -18.53
C LEU A 47 -5.59 -15.10 -17.21
N SER A 48 -6.38 -15.24 -16.14
CA SER A 48 -6.00 -14.73 -14.81
C SER A 48 -4.76 -15.45 -14.24
N LYS A 49 -4.68 -16.78 -14.41
CA LYS A 49 -3.50 -17.57 -14.03
C LYS A 49 -2.27 -17.16 -14.83
N GLU A 50 -2.42 -17.05 -16.15
CA GLU A 50 -1.33 -16.67 -17.03
C GLU A 50 -0.82 -15.25 -16.74
N ASN A 51 -1.73 -14.30 -16.51
CA ASN A 51 -1.35 -12.94 -16.14
C ASN A 51 -0.58 -12.90 -14.82
N SER A 52 -0.98 -13.69 -13.83
CA SER A 52 -0.27 -13.82 -12.55
C SER A 52 1.14 -14.41 -12.73
N ARG A 53 1.28 -15.40 -13.62
CA ARG A 53 2.57 -16.01 -14.00
C ARG A 53 3.48 -15.00 -14.68
N LEU A 54 2.98 -14.29 -15.68
CA LEU A 54 3.71 -13.26 -16.42
C LEU A 54 4.15 -12.11 -15.51
N HIS A 55 3.29 -11.64 -14.60
CA HIS A 55 3.66 -10.62 -13.62
C HIS A 55 4.82 -11.07 -12.71
N SER A 56 4.81 -12.33 -12.29
CA SER A 56 5.89 -12.90 -11.48
C SER A 56 7.21 -12.99 -12.27
N GLU A 57 7.15 -13.44 -13.52
CA GLU A 57 8.30 -13.53 -14.42
C GLU A 57 8.90 -12.15 -14.73
N VAL A 58 8.06 -11.16 -15.03
CA VAL A 58 8.48 -9.77 -15.23
C VAL A 58 9.14 -9.22 -13.96
N GLY A 59 8.63 -9.55 -12.78
CA GLY A 59 9.25 -9.20 -11.50
C GLY A 59 10.66 -9.76 -11.37
N LEU A 60 10.84 -11.06 -11.62
CA LEU A 60 12.14 -11.73 -11.56
C LEU A 60 13.14 -11.17 -12.59
N LEU A 61 12.70 -10.92 -13.82
CA LEU A 61 13.53 -10.33 -14.87
C LEU A 61 14.00 -8.93 -14.51
N ARG A 62 13.10 -8.08 -13.96
CA ARG A 62 13.46 -6.73 -13.48
C ARG A 62 14.49 -6.78 -12.36
N SER A 63 14.33 -7.69 -11.40
CA SER A 63 15.29 -7.89 -10.32
C SER A 63 16.65 -8.36 -10.84
N THR A 64 16.64 -9.31 -11.79
CA THR A 64 17.88 -9.82 -12.41
C THR A 64 18.60 -8.74 -13.19
N LEU A 65 17.88 -7.95 -13.99
CA LEU A 65 18.44 -6.84 -14.76
C LEU A 65 19.04 -5.77 -13.83
N SER A 66 18.36 -5.45 -12.72
CA SER A 66 18.87 -4.53 -11.70
C SER A 66 20.18 -5.04 -11.09
N ASN A 67 20.24 -6.33 -10.73
CA ASN A 67 21.44 -6.94 -10.16
C ASN A 67 22.59 -7.00 -11.17
N GLN A 68 22.32 -7.35 -12.42
CA GLN A 68 23.31 -7.33 -13.49
C GLN A 68 23.84 -5.90 -13.73
N GLY A 69 22.96 -4.89 -13.70
CA GLY A 69 23.36 -3.49 -13.79
C GLY A 69 24.31 -3.06 -12.67
N LYS A 70 24.05 -3.50 -11.43
CA LYS A 70 24.95 -3.26 -10.29
C LYS A 70 26.31 -3.94 -10.50
N TRP A 71 26.30 -5.21 -10.88
CA TRP A 71 27.53 -5.98 -11.10
C TRP A 71 28.40 -5.40 -12.23
N LEU A 72 27.78 -5.00 -13.35
CA LEU A 72 28.48 -4.32 -14.45
C LEU A 72 29.12 -3.00 -13.99
N ASN A 73 28.40 -2.22 -13.19
CA ASN A 73 28.95 -1.00 -12.61
C ASN A 73 30.13 -1.30 -11.68
N ASP A 74 30.04 -2.33 -10.83
CA ASP A 74 31.11 -2.69 -9.91
C ASP A 74 32.37 -3.16 -10.66
N LEU A 75 32.19 -3.91 -11.75
CA LEU A 75 33.30 -4.29 -12.64
C LEU A 75 33.92 -3.09 -13.35
N GLU A 76 33.10 -2.16 -13.86
CA GLU A 76 33.60 -0.96 -14.52
C GLU A 76 34.36 -0.07 -13.52
N GLN A 77 33.84 0.09 -12.31
CA GLN A 77 34.53 0.76 -11.21
C GLN A 77 35.82 0.05 -10.87
N TYR A 78 35.81 -1.28 -10.76
CA TYR A 78 37.01 -2.07 -10.48
C TYR A 78 38.09 -1.83 -11.53
N GLY A 79 37.74 -1.83 -12.82
CA GLY A 79 38.66 -1.57 -13.92
C GLY A 79 39.16 -0.13 -14.02
N ARG A 80 38.49 0.83 -13.36
CA ARG A 80 38.89 2.24 -13.30
C ARG A 80 39.62 2.64 -12.02
N ARG A 81 39.81 1.72 -11.07
CA ARG A 81 40.56 2.00 -9.82
C ARG A 81 41.99 2.41 -10.08
N GLU A 82 42.58 1.96 -11.18
CA GLU A 82 43.92 2.34 -11.60
C GLU A 82 43.91 3.54 -12.56
N CYS A 83 42.79 4.22 -12.77
CA CYS A 83 42.67 5.28 -13.77
C CYS A 83 42.56 6.68 -13.13
N LEU A 84 43.28 7.65 -13.70
CA LEU A 84 43.05 9.09 -13.47
C LEU A 84 42.68 9.78 -14.77
N GLU A 85 41.88 10.83 -14.62
CA GLU A 85 41.50 11.72 -15.68
C GLU A 85 42.21 13.07 -15.48
N ILE A 86 42.94 13.50 -16.51
CA ILE A 86 43.61 14.79 -16.60
C ILE A 86 42.75 15.72 -17.46
N ARG A 87 42.31 16.84 -16.89
CA ARG A 87 41.52 17.87 -17.59
C ARG A 87 42.30 19.18 -17.73
N GLY A 88 41.90 19.97 -18.71
CA GLY A 88 42.47 21.30 -18.98
C GLY A 88 43.62 21.33 -19.98
N ILE A 89 44.14 20.15 -20.37
CA ILE A 89 45.22 20.04 -21.37
C ILE A 89 44.66 20.27 -22.78
N PRO A 90 45.15 21.26 -23.55
CA PRO A 90 44.76 21.47 -24.94
C PRO A 90 45.11 20.25 -25.81
N GLU A 91 44.34 20.00 -26.85
CA GLU A 91 44.59 18.89 -27.78
C GLU A 91 45.61 19.30 -28.84
N VAL A 92 46.63 18.45 -29.05
CA VAL A 92 47.66 18.67 -30.06
C VAL A 92 47.70 17.47 -31.02
N LYS A 93 47.80 17.74 -32.32
CA LYS A 93 47.95 16.67 -33.33
C LYS A 93 49.26 15.92 -33.09
N GLY A 94 49.19 14.59 -33.04
CA GLY A 94 50.36 13.72 -32.84
C GLY A 94 50.90 13.73 -31.40
N GLU A 95 50.09 14.12 -30.42
CA GLU A 95 50.51 14.13 -29.01
C GLU A 95 50.75 12.73 -28.44
N ASP A 96 51.77 12.59 -27.59
CA ASP A 96 51.91 11.44 -26.71
C ASP A 96 51.25 11.73 -25.36
N THR A 97 50.05 11.19 -25.17
CA THR A 97 49.28 11.34 -23.93
C THR A 97 49.99 10.76 -22.71
N SER A 98 50.83 9.73 -22.86
CA SER A 98 51.62 9.18 -21.76
C SER A 98 52.73 10.12 -21.36
N GLN A 99 53.40 10.75 -22.34
CA GLN A 99 54.43 11.75 -22.07
C GLN A 99 53.85 12.97 -21.33
N ILE A 100 52.69 13.45 -21.78
CA ILE A 100 51.96 14.54 -21.10
C ILE A 100 51.62 14.15 -19.66
N ALA A 101 51.14 12.93 -19.43
CA ALA A 101 50.83 12.44 -18.09
C ALA A 101 52.07 12.42 -17.18
N CYS A 102 53.21 11.95 -17.69
CA CYS A 102 54.48 11.98 -16.97
C CYS A 102 54.93 13.41 -16.66
N GLN A 103 54.80 14.34 -17.60
CA GLN A 103 55.12 15.75 -17.39
C GLN A 103 54.26 16.37 -16.28
N VAL A 104 52.93 16.15 -16.32
CA VAL A 104 52.01 16.64 -15.29
C VAL A 104 52.31 16.05 -13.92
N ALA A 105 52.63 14.75 -13.83
CA ALA A 105 53.01 14.11 -12.58
C ALA A 105 54.33 14.65 -12.02
N ASN A 106 55.34 14.85 -12.89
CA ASN A 106 56.63 15.40 -12.48
C ASN A 106 56.51 16.86 -12.00
N LEU A 107 55.62 17.66 -12.60
CA LEU A 107 55.33 19.03 -12.16
C LEU A 107 54.77 19.09 -10.74
N ILE A 108 53.98 18.10 -10.34
CA ILE A 108 53.47 17.99 -8.98
C ILE A 108 54.41 17.21 -8.06
N GLY A 109 55.66 17.01 -8.47
CA GLY A 109 56.71 16.37 -7.68
C GLY A 109 56.54 14.85 -7.50
N VAL A 110 55.79 14.19 -8.38
CA VAL A 110 55.66 12.72 -8.41
C VAL A 110 56.44 12.19 -9.59
N LYS A 111 57.50 11.40 -9.32
CA LYS A 111 58.30 10.77 -10.37
C LYS A 111 57.46 9.70 -11.07
N LEU A 112 57.00 9.98 -12.28
CA LEU A 112 56.23 9.06 -13.11
C LEU A 112 56.98 8.76 -14.40
N SER A 113 57.18 7.47 -14.68
CA SER A 113 57.84 6.98 -15.89
C SER A 113 56.82 6.35 -16.85
N ARG A 114 57.22 6.12 -18.11
CA ARG A 114 56.36 5.45 -19.10
C ARG A 114 55.99 4.02 -18.67
N GLN A 115 56.84 3.35 -17.89
CA GLN A 115 56.62 1.98 -17.40
C GLN A 115 55.51 1.91 -16.35
N ASP A 116 55.23 3.03 -15.67
CA ASP A 116 54.15 3.15 -14.68
C ASP A 116 52.78 3.34 -15.33
N ILE A 117 52.73 3.57 -16.65
CA ILE A 117 51.52 3.80 -17.43
C ILE A 117 51.23 2.57 -18.29
N SER A 118 50.09 1.94 -18.05
CA SER A 118 49.59 0.82 -18.85
C SER A 118 48.99 1.30 -20.18
N THR A 119 48.11 2.29 -20.12
CA THR A 119 47.50 2.88 -21.32
C THR A 119 47.08 4.32 -21.04
N SER A 120 47.15 5.17 -22.06
CA SER A 120 46.62 6.53 -22.01
C SER A 120 46.02 6.92 -23.34
N HIS A 121 44.91 7.65 -23.31
CA HIS A 121 44.25 8.17 -24.50
C HIS A 121 43.29 9.31 -24.15
N ARG A 122 42.89 10.07 -25.16
CA ARG A 122 41.84 11.10 -25.01
C ARG A 122 40.47 10.45 -24.91
N ILE A 123 39.64 10.89 -23.97
CA ILE A 123 38.22 10.55 -23.90
C ILE A 123 37.43 11.66 -24.59
N LYS A 124 36.72 11.27 -25.66
CA LYS A 124 35.80 12.19 -26.32
C LYS A 124 34.62 12.49 -25.38
N PRO A 125 34.27 13.77 -25.17
CA PRO A 125 33.07 14.10 -24.42
C PRO A 125 31.85 13.54 -25.15
N LYS A 126 30.87 13.01 -24.40
CA LYS A 126 29.62 12.48 -24.97
C LYS A 126 28.80 13.56 -25.70
N ASN A 127 28.96 14.83 -25.30
CA ASN A 127 28.26 15.98 -25.87
C ASN A 127 29.28 16.93 -26.52
N SER A 128 29.02 17.36 -27.75
CA SER A 128 29.93 18.20 -28.55
C SER A 128 30.03 19.66 -28.09
N THR A 129 29.23 20.07 -27.10
CA THR A 129 29.18 21.43 -26.54
C THR A 129 30.17 21.66 -25.39
N ALA A 130 31.16 20.79 -25.23
CA ALA A 130 32.10 20.84 -24.11
C ALA A 130 32.94 22.13 -24.14
N LYS A 131 32.82 22.95 -23.08
CA LYS A 131 33.61 24.17 -22.84
C LYS A 131 35.11 23.91 -22.62
N PHE A 132 35.50 22.65 -22.45
CA PHE A 132 36.86 22.20 -22.14
C PHE A 132 37.37 21.22 -23.20
N PRO A 133 38.69 21.18 -23.45
CA PRO A 133 39.28 20.19 -24.34
C PRO A 133 39.03 18.76 -23.83
N PRO A 134 38.98 17.75 -24.73
CA PRO A 134 38.81 16.34 -24.35
C PRO A 134 39.82 15.93 -23.29
N SER A 135 39.38 15.22 -22.26
CA SER A 135 40.26 14.82 -21.15
C SER A 135 41.16 13.66 -21.53
N ILE A 136 42.30 13.52 -20.86
CA ILE A 136 43.19 12.37 -21.01
C ILE A 136 42.87 11.39 -19.88
N ILE A 137 42.53 10.15 -20.20
CA ILE A 137 42.52 9.07 -19.21
C ILE A 137 43.86 8.37 -19.22
N VAL A 138 44.38 8.09 -18.04
CA VAL A 138 45.65 7.41 -17.81
C VAL A 138 45.39 6.24 -16.88
N LYS A 139 45.64 5.03 -17.36
CA LYS A 139 45.64 3.81 -16.55
C LYS A 139 47.05 3.52 -16.09
N PHE A 140 47.23 3.47 -14.77
CA PHE A 140 48.50 3.15 -14.13
C PHE A 140 48.67 1.63 -14.03
N THR A 141 49.91 1.17 -14.00
CA THR A 141 50.23 -0.25 -13.73
C THR A 141 50.05 -0.60 -12.25
N SER A 142 50.33 0.36 -11.35
CA SER A 142 50.15 0.22 -9.90
C SER A 142 49.15 1.23 -9.33
N ARG A 143 48.27 0.75 -8.44
CA ARG A 143 47.35 1.58 -7.66
C ARG A 143 48.07 2.58 -6.78
N ASP A 144 49.19 2.18 -6.18
CA ASP A 144 49.95 3.04 -5.27
C ASP A 144 50.49 4.27 -5.99
N LYS A 145 50.97 4.09 -7.23
CA LYS A 145 51.47 5.19 -8.06
C LYS A 145 50.36 6.14 -8.48
N ARG A 146 49.19 5.58 -8.79
CA ARG A 146 47.97 6.34 -9.06
C ARG A 146 47.55 7.17 -7.85
N ASP A 147 47.52 6.56 -6.66
CA ASP A 147 47.14 7.21 -5.41
C ASP A 147 48.15 8.28 -4.97
N GLU A 148 49.44 8.02 -5.12
CA GLU A 148 50.52 9.02 -4.91
C GLU A 148 50.30 10.25 -5.80
N THR A 149 50.08 10.03 -7.09
CA THR A 149 49.78 11.09 -8.07
C THR A 149 48.50 11.86 -7.69
N TYR A 150 47.44 11.15 -7.29
CA TYR A 150 46.17 11.77 -6.92
C TYR A 150 46.24 12.56 -5.61
N LYS A 151 47.03 12.11 -4.62
CA LYS A 151 47.26 12.84 -3.36
C LYS A 151 48.02 14.15 -3.61
N ALA A 152 48.97 14.15 -4.55
CA ALA A 152 49.74 15.33 -4.91
C ALA A 152 48.94 16.41 -5.68
N ARG A 153 47.72 16.12 -6.14
CA ARG A 153 46.90 17.02 -6.99
C ARG A 153 46.70 18.44 -6.45
N GLY A 154 46.76 18.64 -5.13
CA GLY A 154 46.62 19.97 -4.52
C GLY A 154 47.65 20.98 -5.04
N ARG A 155 48.83 20.49 -5.44
CA ARG A 155 49.91 21.30 -6.03
C ARG A 155 49.58 21.84 -7.42
N LEU A 156 48.55 21.33 -8.10
CA LEU A 156 48.10 21.85 -9.41
C LEU A 156 47.33 23.16 -9.31
N ARG A 157 46.88 23.58 -8.12
CA ARG A 157 46.07 24.79 -7.96
C ARG A 157 46.79 26.06 -8.41
N GLU A 158 48.11 26.09 -8.24
CA GLU A 158 48.97 27.22 -8.60
C GLU A 158 49.61 27.05 -9.99
N LEU A 159 49.32 25.95 -10.68
CA LEU A 159 49.91 25.59 -11.95
C LEU A 159 48.90 25.71 -13.10
N SER A 160 49.42 26.04 -14.27
CA SER A 160 48.65 26.16 -15.51
C SER A 160 49.26 25.32 -16.62
N THR A 161 48.57 25.24 -17.76
CA THR A 161 49.09 24.59 -18.98
C THR A 161 50.43 25.14 -19.44
N HIS A 162 50.78 26.40 -19.15
CA HIS A 162 52.10 26.96 -19.50
C HIS A 162 53.25 26.33 -18.73
N ASN A 163 52.99 25.76 -17.55
CA ASN A 163 54.02 25.07 -16.76
C ASN A 163 54.33 23.68 -17.34
N VAL A 164 53.50 23.16 -18.24
CA VAL A 164 53.73 21.88 -18.92
C VAL A 164 54.66 22.11 -20.12
N PRO A 165 55.82 21.43 -20.19
CA PRO A 165 56.76 21.61 -21.28
C PRO A 165 56.11 21.37 -22.66
N GLY A 166 56.22 22.35 -23.56
CA GLY A 166 55.69 22.27 -24.92
C GLY A 166 54.21 22.64 -25.09
N LEU A 167 53.54 23.11 -24.03
CA LEU A 167 52.16 23.60 -24.06
C LEU A 167 52.02 25.12 -23.78
N ASP A 168 53.14 25.81 -23.65
CA ASP A 168 53.25 27.26 -23.43
C ASP A 168 52.64 28.12 -24.55
N ARG A 169 52.62 27.62 -25.79
CA ARG A 169 52.01 28.30 -26.94
C ARG A 169 50.48 28.36 -26.92
N PHE A 170 49.82 27.61 -26.04
CA PHE A 170 48.36 27.53 -25.96
C PHE A 170 47.79 28.45 -24.88
N LYS A 171 46.47 28.66 -24.91
CA LYS A 171 45.77 29.42 -23.87
C LYS A 171 46.01 28.80 -22.49
N SER A 172 46.28 29.65 -21.49
CA SER A 172 46.37 29.25 -20.08
C SER A 172 45.06 28.64 -19.60
N ASN A 173 45.10 27.36 -19.24
CA ASN A 173 44.01 26.65 -18.57
C ASN A 173 44.50 26.06 -17.25
N SER A 174 43.61 26.02 -16.25
CA SER A 174 43.85 25.27 -15.03
C SER A 174 43.83 23.76 -15.31
N ILE A 175 44.78 23.04 -14.72
CA ILE A 175 44.91 21.59 -14.85
C ILE A 175 44.21 20.92 -13.67
N TYR A 176 43.41 19.89 -13.94
CA TYR A 176 42.73 19.12 -12.91
C TYR A 176 43.04 17.64 -13.02
N LEU A 177 43.31 17.01 -11.88
CA LEU A 177 43.36 15.56 -11.73
C LEU A 177 42.13 15.07 -10.99
N MET A 178 41.43 14.12 -11.60
CA MET A 178 40.23 13.54 -11.03
C MET A 178 40.24 12.03 -11.18
N LEU A 179 39.53 11.37 -10.28
CA LEU A 179 39.33 9.93 -10.33
C LEU A 179 38.35 9.64 -11.47
N SER A 180 38.66 8.62 -12.27
CA SER A 180 37.78 8.19 -13.34
C SER A 180 36.64 7.36 -12.75
N TYR A 181 35.58 8.03 -12.31
CA TYR A 181 34.38 7.36 -11.83
C TYR A 181 33.36 7.17 -12.97
N VAL A 182 32.60 6.07 -12.91
CA VAL A 182 31.41 5.89 -13.75
C VAL A 182 30.36 6.95 -13.36
N SER A 183 29.57 7.46 -14.32
CA SER A 183 28.50 8.46 -14.10
C SER A 183 27.53 8.15 -12.95
N ILE A 184 27.40 6.89 -12.54
CA ILE A 184 26.57 6.48 -11.40
C ILE A 184 27.13 6.97 -10.05
N CYS A 185 28.45 7.15 -9.90
CA CYS A 185 29.02 7.70 -8.66
C CYS A 185 28.77 9.20 -8.50
N SER A 186 28.68 9.98 -9.58
CA SER A 186 28.19 11.36 -9.48
C SER A 186 26.70 11.41 -9.14
N LEU A 187 25.93 10.40 -9.59
CA LEU A 187 24.57 10.20 -9.12
C LEU A 187 24.53 9.75 -7.66
N PHE A 188 25.57 9.21 -7.04
CA PHE A 188 25.47 8.76 -5.64
C PHE A 188 25.20 9.93 -4.68
N PHE A 189 25.83 11.08 -4.90
CA PHE A 189 25.56 12.29 -4.09
C PHE A 189 24.18 12.90 -4.39
N VAL A 190 23.79 12.96 -5.67
CA VAL A 190 22.48 13.51 -6.09
C VAL A 190 21.33 12.56 -5.74
N ALA A 191 21.53 11.25 -5.87
CA ALA A 191 20.57 10.21 -5.56
C ALA A 191 20.44 9.99 -4.07
N MET A 192 21.48 10.16 -3.24
CA MET A 192 21.30 10.18 -1.78
C MET A 192 20.41 11.35 -1.34
N ALA A 193 20.57 12.53 -1.97
CA ALA A 193 19.71 13.67 -1.70
C ALA A 193 18.26 13.43 -2.17
N LEU A 194 18.06 12.98 -3.43
CA LEU A 194 16.74 12.69 -3.98
C LEU A 194 16.04 11.50 -3.30
N THR A 195 16.77 10.45 -2.91
CA THR A 195 16.16 9.29 -2.24
C THR A 195 15.69 9.65 -0.84
N ARG A 196 16.37 10.55 -0.13
CA ARG A 196 15.88 11.03 1.16
C ARG A 196 14.60 11.84 1.01
N GLU A 197 14.58 12.77 0.07
CA GLU A 197 13.43 13.67 -0.17
C GLU A 197 12.19 12.89 -0.63
N VAL A 198 12.35 11.95 -1.58
CA VAL A 198 11.26 11.09 -2.05
C VAL A 198 10.81 10.10 -0.99
N LEU A 199 11.72 9.60 -0.14
CA LEU A 199 11.37 8.70 0.96
C LEU A 199 10.61 9.43 2.06
N GLU A 200 11.01 10.65 2.43
CA GLU A 200 10.27 11.51 3.37
C GLU A 200 8.87 11.84 2.80
N GLU A 201 8.75 12.19 1.51
CA GLU A 201 7.47 12.47 0.87
C GLU A 201 6.54 11.23 0.78
N LEU A 202 7.10 10.04 0.53
CA LEU A 202 6.36 8.78 0.52
C LEU A 202 5.93 8.35 1.93
N LEU A 203 6.78 8.59 2.94
CA LEU A 203 6.45 8.36 4.34
C LEU A 203 5.31 9.26 4.76
N ASP A 204 5.35 10.56 4.47
CA ASP A 204 4.27 11.50 4.80
C ASP A 204 2.95 11.12 4.13
N LYS A 205 2.98 10.78 2.83
CA LYS A 205 1.78 10.34 2.09
C LYS A 205 1.16 9.06 2.63
N LYS A 206 1.96 8.15 3.21
CA LYS A 206 1.48 6.88 3.77
C LYS A 206 1.08 7.00 5.24
N LEU A 207 1.82 7.78 6.02
CA LEU A 207 1.67 7.89 7.47
C LEU A 207 0.55 8.84 7.86
N ALA A 208 0.37 9.96 7.15
CA ALA A 208 -0.69 10.93 7.43
C ALA A 208 -2.12 10.34 7.38
N PRO A 209 -2.54 9.56 6.36
CA PRO A 209 -3.88 8.98 6.34
C PRO A 209 -4.07 7.90 7.42
N LEU A 210 -3.02 7.17 7.79
CA LEU A 210 -3.08 6.23 8.91
C LEU A 210 -3.24 6.96 10.24
N GLN A 211 -2.50 8.05 10.45
CA GLN A 211 -2.60 8.85 11.67
C GLN A 211 -3.99 9.47 11.80
N ALA A 212 -4.53 10.06 10.73
CA ALA A 212 -5.88 10.59 10.72
C ALA A 212 -6.95 9.51 11.01
N SER A 213 -6.77 8.29 10.48
CA SER A 213 -7.66 7.17 10.77
C SER A 213 -7.58 6.75 12.24
N LEU A 214 -6.37 6.74 12.83
CA LEU A 214 -6.15 6.42 14.24
C LEU A 214 -6.79 7.47 15.15
N ASP A 215 -6.60 8.75 14.85
CA ASP A 215 -7.18 9.87 15.60
C ASP A 215 -8.72 9.81 15.57
N PHE A 216 -9.30 9.54 14.40
CA PHE A 216 -10.75 9.34 14.26
C PHE A 216 -11.24 8.15 15.09
N LEU A 217 -10.53 7.02 15.08
CA LEU A 217 -10.87 5.85 15.88
C LEU A 217 -10.81 6.14 17.38
N ASN A 218 -9.79 6.87 17.83
CA ASN A 218 -9.66 7.27 19.23
C ASN A 218 -10.80 8.20 19.66
N GLU A 219 -11.16 9.19 18.84
CA GLU A 219 -12.31 10.07 19.13
C GLU A 219 -13.62 9.28 19.23
N LYS A 220 -13.85 8.32 18.32
CA LYS A 220 -15.02 7.43 18.40
C LYS A 220 -14.99 6.55 19.65
N TYR A 221 -13.82 6.05 20.03
CA TYR A 221 -13.65 5.24 21.23
C TYR A 221 -14.00 6.05 22.49
N ASP A 222 -13.52 7.28 22.62
CA ASP A 222 -13.82 8.17 23.76
C ASP A 222 -15.32 8.49 23.87
N ILE A 223 -15.99 8.74 22.74
CA ILE A 223 -17.44 8.96 22.70
C ILE A 223 -18.20 7.72 23.21
N ILE A 224 -17.78 6.52 22.79
CA ILE A 224 -18.38 5.26 23.23
C ILE A 224 -18.13 5.06 24.73
N LEU A 225 -16.91 5.30 25.19
CA LEU A 225 -16.52 5.17 26.60
C LEU A 225 -17.40 6.03 27.50
N LYS A 226 -17.64 7.29 27.09
CA LYS A 226 -18.52 8.21 27.82
C LYS A 226 -19.97 7.72 27.85
N LYS A 227 -20.50 7.24 26.72
CA LYS A 227 -21.88 6.70 26.65
C LYS A 227 -22.06 5.47 27.53
N VAL A 228 -21.07 4.58 27.58
CA VAL A 228 -21.12 3.39 28.45
C VAL A 228 -21.11 3.81 29.91
N SER A 229 -20.24 4.76 30.29
CA SER A 229 -20.22 5.31 31.65
C SER A 229 -21.57 5.92 32.06
N ASP A 230 -22.21 6.69 31.17
CA ASP A 230 -23.53 7.28 31.43
C ASP A 230 -24.62 6.20 31.60
N GLN A 231 -24.56 5.13 30.79
CA GLN A 231 -25.46 3.99 30.92
C GLN A 231 -25.27 3.23 32.24
N GLU A 232 -24.02 3.01 32.68
CA GLU A 232 -23.72 2.36 33.95
C GLU A 232 -24.31 3.12 35.15
N VAL A 233 -24.23 4.45 35.14
CA VAL A 233 -24.84 5.29 36.18
C VAL A 233 -26.37 5.10 36.18
N LYS A 234 -27.00 5.14 35.00
CA LYS A 234 -28.45 5.00 34.88
C LYS A 234 -28.96 3.62 35.30
N VAL A 235 -28.21 2.56 35.00
CA VAL A 235 -28.53 1.20 35.47
C VAL A 235 -28.45 1.10 36.99
N LYS A 236 -27.44 1.73 37.62
CA LYS A 236 -27.33 1.76 39.09
C LYS A 236 -28.49 2.49 39.75
N GLU A 237 -28.95 3.60 39.19
CA GLU A 237 -30.13 4.32 39.69
C GLU A 237 -31.40 3.48 39.57
N LEU A 238 -31.64 2.90 38.39
CA LEU A 238 -32.80 2.02 38.17
C LEU A 238 -32.78 0.81 39.10
N SER A 239 -31.61 0.22 39.34
CA SER A 239 -31.45 -0.91 40.27
C SER A 239 -31.82 -0.54 41.73
N LYS A 240 -31.42 0.67 42.18
CA LYS A 240 -31.83 1.20 43.49
C LYS A 240 -33.33 1.40 43.59
N GLU A 241 -33.93 2.01 42.56
CA GLU A 241 -35.37 2.26 42.53
C GLU A 241 -36.17 0.96 42.52
N ASN A 242 -35.71 -0.04 41.75
CA ASN A 242 -36.35 -1.36 41.73
C ASN A 242 -36.29 -2.06 43.10
N SER A 243 -35.18 -1.91 43.83
CA SER A 243 -35.03 -2.44 45.18
C SER A 243 -35.99 -1.76 46.17
N ARG A 244 -36.18 -0.43 46.02
CA ARG A 244 -37.15 0.35 46.80
C ARG A 244 -38.58 -0.12 46.54
N LEU A 245 -38.97 -0.22 45.27
CA LEU A 245 -40.29 -0.71 44.85
C LEU A 245 -40.56 -2.15 45.31
N HIS A 246 -39.57 -3.04 45.20
CA HIS A 246 -39.71 -4.40 45.72
C HIS A 246 -40.01 -4.44 47.22
N SER A 247 -39.36 -3.58 48.00
CA SER A 247 -39.60 -3.45 49.44
C SER A 247 -41.02 -2.93 49.73
N GLU A 248 -41.45 -1.91 49.00
CA GLU A 248 -42.78 -1.30 49.12
C GLU A 248 -43.90 -2.28 48.75
N VAL A 249 -43.74 -3.02 47.66
CA VAL A 249 -44.66 -4.11 47.26
C VAL A 249 -44.70 -5.22 48.31
N GLY A 250 -43.55 -5.55 48.93
CA GLY A 250 -43.48 -6.50 50.03
C GLY A 250 -44.33 -6.08 51.24
N LEU A 251 -44.22 -4.81 51.64
CA LEU A 251 -45.04 -4.23 52.71
C LEU A 251 -46.53 -4.28 52.35
N LEU A 252 -46.91 -3.83 51.15
CA LEU A 252 -48.30 -3.86 50.70
C LEU A 252 -48.89 -5.27 50.69
N ARG A 253 -48.13 -6.28 50.23
CA ARG A 253 -48.54 -7.69 50.28
C ARG A 253 -48.79 -8.16 51.71
N SER A 254 -47.94 -7.77 52.65
CA SER A 254 -48.12 -8.12 54.06
C SER A 254 -49.37 -7.48 54.67
N THR A 255 -49.62 -6.20 54.38
CA THR A 255 -50.82 -5.47 54.81
C THR A 255 -52.08 -6.10 54.24
N LEU A 256 -52.09 -6.41 52.95
CA LEU A 256 -53.24 -7.06 52.29
C LEU A 256 -53.51 -8.45 52.87
N SER A 257 -52.46 -9.23 53.16
CA SER A 257 -52.61 -10.53 53.82
C SER A 257 -53.25 -10.39 55.21
N ASN A 258 -52.81 -9.40 56.01
CA ASN A 258 -53.38 -9.12 57.32
C ASN A 258 -54.85 -8.66 57.23
N GLN A 259 -55.18 -7.78 56.29
CA GLN A 259 -56.56 -7.36 56.03
C GLN A 259 -57.44 -8.55 55.60
N GLY A 260 -56.92 -9.44 54.76
CA GLY A 260 -57.62 -10.67 54.36
C GLY A 260 -57.94 -11.58 55.54
N LYS A 261 -57.01 -11.73 56.49
CA LYS A 261 -57.26 -12.46 57.75
C LYS A 261 -58.36 -11.79 58.57
N TRP A 262 -58.30 -10.47 58.75
CA TRP A 262 -59.28 -9.72 59.52
C TRP A 262 -60.69 -9.83 58.92
N LEU A 263 -60.83 -9.76 57.60
CA LEU A 263 -62.11 -9.98 56.91
C LEU A 263 -62.66 -11.39 57.13
N ASN A 264 -61.80 -12.41 57.06
CA ASN A 264 -62.19 -13.79 57.30
C ASN A 264 -62.64 -14.00 58.75
N ASP A 265 -61.96 -13.40 59.72
CA ASP A 265 -62.36 -13.41 61.13
C ASP A 265 -63.72 -12.71 61.31
N LEU A 266 -63.93 -11.56 60.67
CA LEU A 266 -65.20 -10.81 60.72
C LEU A 266 -66.35 -11.61 60.11
N GLU A 267 -66.13 -12.29 58.99
CA GLU A 267 -67.10 -13.18 58.36
C GLU A 267 -67.47 -14.34 59.31
N GLN A 268 -66.49 -14.92 60.01
CA GLN A 268 -66.75 -15.95 61.01
C GLN A 268 -67.57 -15.41 62.19
N TYR A 269 -67.31 -14.19 62.69
CA TYR A 269 -68.12 -13.57 63.73
C TYR A 269 -69.56 -13.35 63.27
N GLY A 270 -69.76 -12.80 62.07
CA GLY A 270 -71.10 -12.60 61.50
C GLY A 270 -71.87 -13.91 61.32
N ARG A 271 -71.18 -15.00 60.96
CA ARG A 271 -71.80 -16.34 60.88
C ARG A 271 -72.20 -16.92 62.25
N ARG A 272 -71.56 -16.54 63.36
CA ARG A 272 -71.89 -17.08 64.71
C ARG A 272 -73.22 -16.57 65.26
N GLU A 273 -73.67 -15.36 64.85
CA GLU A 273 -74.96 -14.80 65.27
C GLU A 273 -76.10 -15.12 64.29
N CYS A 274 -75.79 -15.72 63.14
CA CYS A 274 -76.77 -16.17 62.16
C CYS A 274 -77.19 -17.62 62.40
N LEU A 275 -78.49 -17.88 62.51
CA LEU A 275 -79.04 -19.24 62.38
C LEU A 275 -78.98 -19.66 60.91
N GLU A 276 -78.18 -20.67 60.59
CA GLU A 276 -78.20 -21.30 59.27
C GLU A 276 -79.46 -22.17 59.16
N ILE A 277 -80.56 -21.61 58.64
CA ILE A 277 -81.79 -22.36 58.37
C ILE A 277 -81.58 -23.21 57.11
N ARG A 278 -81.18 -24.47 57.28
CA ARG A 278 -81.15 -25.45 56.18
C ARG A 278 -82.50 -26.15 56.06
N GLY A 279 -82.98 -26.32 54.82
CA GLY A 279 -84.21 -27.05 54.52
C GLY A 279 -85.45 -26.20 54.25
N ILE A 280 -85.29 -24.92 53.88
CA ILE A 280 -86.42 -24.17 53.27
C ILE A 280 -86.74 -24.87 51.94
N PRO A 281 -87.90 -25.54 51.78
CA PRO A 281 -88.25 -26.14 50.52
C PRO A 281 -88.48 -25.02 49.52
N GLU A 282 -87.77 -25.04 48.38
CA GLU A 282 -88.20 -24.28 47.22
C GLU A 282 -89.66 -24.65 46.95
N LYS A 283 -90.55 -23.64 46.90
CA LYS A 283 -91.95 -23.84 46.53
C LYS A 283 -92.00 -24.43 45.13
N THR A 284 -92.02 -25.75 45.05
CA THR A 284 -92.45 -26.50 43.88
C THR A 284 -93.96 -26.35 43.82
N LYS A 285 -94.45 -25.48 42.92
CA LYS A 285 -95.82 -25.59 42.41
C LYS A 285 -95.76 -26.37 41.10
N TYR A 286 -95.81 -27.69 41.20
CA TYR A 286 -96.34 -28.57 40.15
C TYR A 286 -97.73 -29.01 40.65
N LEU A 287 -98.79 -28.60 39.94
CA LEU A 287 -99.60 -29.35 38.96
C LEU A 287 -100.95 -29.70 39.62
N GLU A 288 -102.05 -29.15 39.08
CA GLU A 288 -103.17 -29.90 38.45
C GLU A 288 -104.02 -30.66 39.51
N ILE A 289 -105.35 -30.70 39.51
CA ILE A 289 -106.35 -30.91 38.46
C ILE A 289 -107.71 -30.45 39.03
N SER A 290 -108.52 -29.77 38.21
CA SER A 290 -109.97 -29.95 37.97
C SER A 290 -110.55 -28.70 37.32
#